data_AF-A0A3E1EPN9-F1
#
_entry.id   AF-A0A3E1EPN9-F1
#
_cell.length_a   1.000
_cell.length_b   1.000
_cell.length_c   1.000
_cell.angle_alpha   90.00
_cell.angle_beta   90.00
_cell.angle_gamma   90.00
#
_symmetry.space_group_name_H-M   'P 1'
#
loop_
_entity.id
_entity.type
_entity.pdbx_description
1 polymer ?
#
loop_
_entity_poly.entity_id
_entity_poly.type
_entity_poly.pdbx_seq_one_letter_code
_entity_poly.pdbx_strand_id
1 'polypeptide(L)'
;MKTQILTGTCLLAVIAAFYVFSREERPKPNVTEPGVAKQVGPSGPAEKEPDIFAIAKAEANLPADYVLTPEQKEKIMSRREEILRKQRAKEMYPTEDELKIMLKTPVEFYGRVLDQFDQPVVGADIRCSWPFIGPQESPVNVLSSALHGDFEIRNIKAAALRISVYPPAGYAEEVRDSKRIQIAKAPDRLLNIFDLKNATPEQLENLPQFFLGGAESYKGDKAKPVIFRLKKL
;
A
#
# COMPACT_ATOMS: atom_id res chain seq x y z
N MET A 1 -30.29 45.12 14.07
CA MET A 1 -30.09 44.62 12.68
C MET A 1 -28.84 45.17 11.97
N LYS A 2 -27.95 45.95 12.61
CA LYS A 2 -26.73 46.48 11.94
C LYS A 2 -25.48 45.60 12.10
N THR A 3 -25.50 44.62 13.02
CA THR A 3 -24.33 43.79 13.36
C THR A 3 -24.13 42.56 12.49
N GLN A 4 -25.16 42.11 11.76
CA GLN A 4 -25.05 40.92 10.89
C GLN A 4 -24.47 41.20 9.49
N ILE A 5 -24.40 42.47 9.07
CA ILE A 5 -23.84 42.84 7.76
C ILE A 5 -22.30 42.87 7.81
N LEU A 6 -21.72 43.14 8.98
CA LEU A 6 -20.26 43.31 9.13
C LEU A 6 -19.49 41.97 9.13
N THR A 7 -20.12 40.88 9.55
CA THR A 7 -19.50 39.54 9.55
C THR A 7 -19.45 38.91 8.15
N GLY A 8 -20.42 39.21 7.29
CA GLY A 8 -20.45 38.69 5.92
C GLY A 8 -19.36 39.26 5.01
N THR A 9 -19.01 40.54 5.19
CA THR A 9 -17.97 41.19 4.37
C THR A 9 -16.55 40.77 4.74
N CYS A 10 -16.27 40.47 6.02
CA CYS A 10 -14.97 39.94 6.42
C CYS A 10 -14.71 38.54 5.86
N LEU A 11 -15.73 37.68 5.78
CA LEU A 11 -15.57 36.31 5.27
C LEU A 11 -15.23 36.30 3.77
N LEU A 12 -15.86 37.17 2.99
CA LEU A 12 -15.59 37.29 1.54
C LEU A 12 -14.17 37.82 1.25
N ALA A 13 -13.65 38.74 2.07
CA ALA A 13 -12.28 39.25 1.93
C ALA A 13 -11.22 38.17 2.20
N VAL A 14 -11.45 37.30 3.18
CA VAL A 14 -10.54 36.18 3.50
C VAL A 14 -10.54 35.13 2.38
N ILE A 15 -11.70 34.80 1.82
CA ILE A 15 -11.80 33.85 0.69
C ILE A 15 -11.11 34.41 -0.55
N ALA A 16 -11.27 35.71 -0.85
CA ALA A 16 -10.60 36.35 -1.99
C ALA A 16 -9.07 36.38 -1.82
N ALA A 17 -8.57 36.68 -0.61
CA ALA A 17 -7.14 36.65 -0.31
C ALA A 17 -6.56 35.24 -0.46
N PHE A 18 -7.27 34.20 -0.01
CA PHE A 18 -6.85 32.81 -0.16
C PHE A 18 -6.81 32.36 -1.62
N TYR A 19 -7.75 32.83 -2.44
CA TYR A 19 -7.81 32.51 -3.86
C TYR A 19 -6.68 33.17 -4.66
N VAL A 20 -6.28 34.39 -4.30
CA VAL A 20 -5.13 35.08 -4.93
C VAL A 20 -3.81 34.42 -4.53
N PHE A 21 -3.64 34.08 -3.25
CA PHE A 21 -2.41 33.43 -2.76
C PHE A 21 -2.23 32.00 -3.31
N SER A 22 -3.33 31.30 -3.64
CA SER A 22 -3.28 29.96 -4.23
C SER A 22 -2.96 29.97 -5.73
N ARG A 23 -2.96 31.15 -6.37
CA ARG A 23 -2.73 31.31 -7.81
C ARG A 23 -1.33 31.81 -8.18
N GLU A 24 -0.47 32.01 -7.20
CA GLU A 24 0.92 32.36 -7.43
C GLU A 24 1.63 31.13 -8.01
N GLU A 25 1.68 31.11 -9.35
CA GLU A 25 2.38 30.11 -10.14
C GLU A 25 3.80 30.00 -9.61
N ARG A 26 4.14 28.83 -9.05
CA ARG A 26 5.50 28.54 -8.59
C ARG A 26 6.46 28.85 -9.74
N PRO A 27 7.52 29.65 -9.53
CA PRO A 27 8.48 29.93 -10.57
C PRO A 27 9.04 28.60 -11.07
N LYS A 28 8.86 28.32 -12.36
CA LYS A 28 9.45 27.15 -13.01
C LYS A 28 10.96 27.22 -12.76
N PRO A 29 11.59 26.15 -12.25
CA PRO A 29 13.04 26.12 -12.12
C PRO A 29 13.63 26.36 -13.51
N ASN A 30 14.47 27.39 -13.62
CA ASN A 30 15.18 27.72 -14.84
C ASN A 30 16.25 26.65 -15.05
N VAL A 31 15.86 25.54 -15.70
CA VAL A 31 16.79 24.48 -16.11
C VAL A 31 17.53 25.01 -17.33
N THR A 32 18.69 25.60 -17.07
CA THR A 32 19.71 25.81 -18.09
C THR A 32 20.16 24.43 -18.56
N GLU A 33 19.79 24.03 -19.77
CA GLU A 33 20.24 22.79 -20.41
C GLU A 33 21.78 22.79 -20.53
N PRO A 34 22.51 21.87 -19.86
CA PRO A 34 23.87 21.58 -20.28
C PRO A 34 23.78 20.75 -21.57
N GLY A 35 24.43 21.24 -22.62
CA GLY A 35 24.50 20.60 -23.93
C GLY A 35 24.84 19.12 -23.81
N VAL A 36 23.87 18.26 -24.15
CA VAL A 36 24.06 16.82 -24.22
C VAL A 36 24.89 16.52 -25.45
N ALA A 37 26.19 16.30 -25.23
CA ALA A 37 27.01 15.54 -26.14
C ALA A 37 26.34 14.19 -26.37
N LYS A 38 25.88 13.96 -27.60
CA LYS A 38 25.25 12.74 -28.06
C LYS A 38 26.31 11.63 -28.11
N GLN A 39 26.62 11.03 -26.95
CA GLN A 39 27.34 9.76 -26.92
C GLN A 39 26.38 8.68 -27.41
N VAL A 40 26.52 8.34 -28.68
CA VAL A 40 26.00 7.11 -29.27
C VAL A 40 26.79 5.97 -28.64
N GLY A 41 26.36 5.52 -27.46
CA GLY A 41 26.81 4.25 -26.92
C GLY A 41 26.30 3.12 -27.81
N PRO A 42 27.08 2.06 -28.06
CA PRO A 42 26.61 0.92 -28.82
C PRO A 42 25.40 0.33 -28.10
N SER A 43 24.25 0.33 -28.78
CA SER A 43 23.08 -0.44 -28.38
C SER A 43 23.46 -1.92 -28.44
N GLY A 44 23.99 -2.44 -27.33
CA GLY A 44 24.18 -3.87 -27.15
C GLY A 44 22.82 -4.57 -27.29
N PRO A 45 22.79 -5.79 -27.83
CA PRO A 45 21.55 -6.56 -27.90
C PRO A 45 20.97 -6.66 -26.49
N ALA A 46 19.67 -6.34 -26.36
CA ALA A 46 18.94 -6.52 -25.11
C ALA A 46 19.20 -7.93 -24.60
N GLU A 47 19.95 -8.03 -23.51
CA GLU A 47 20.33 -9.30 -22.90
C GLU A 47 19.02 -9.98 -22.49
N LYS A 48 18.62 -11.02 -23.24
CA LYS A 48 17.40 -11.76 -22.93
C LYS A 48 17.53 -12.30 -21.51
N GLU A 49 16.53 -12.03 -20.67
CA GLU A 49 16.53 -12.52 -19.28
C GLU A 49 16.88 -14.02 -19.26
N PRO A 50 17.87 -14.43 -18.45
CA PRO A 50 18.30 -15.82 -18.43
C PRO A 50 17.17 -16.70 -17.89
N ASP A 51 16.76 -17.68 -18.69
CA ASP A 51 15.77 -18.70 -18.34
C ASP A 51 16.44 -19.83 -17.54
N ILE A 52 15.76 -20.37 -16.53
CA ILE A 52 16.21 -21.54 -15.75
C ILE A 52 16.51 -22.71 -16.69
N PHE A 53 15.69 -22.88 -17.73
CA PHE A 53 15.89 -23.93 -18.72
C PHE A 53 17.18 -23.73 -19.53
N ALA A 54 17.64 -22.49 -19.73
CA ALA A 54 18.89 -22.21 -20.42
C ALA A 54 20.11 -22.60 -19.57
N ILE A 55 20.05 -22.40 -18.24
CA ILE A 55 21.11 -22.85 -17.32
C ILE A 55 21.18 -24.37 -17.27
N ALA A 56 20.04 -25.05 -17.07
CA ALA A 56 19.99 -26.51 -17.02
C ALA A 56 20.45 -27.15 -18.34
N LYS A 57 20.10 -26.55 -19.49
CA LYS A 57 20.57 -27.01 -20.80
C LYS A 57 22.06 -26.79 -21.00
N ALA A 58 22.63 -25.69 -20.50
CA ALA A 58 24.06 -25.44 -20.54
C ALA A 58 24.84 -26.45 -19.68
N GLU A 59 24.33 -26.78 -18.49
CA GLU A 59 24.89 -27.84 -17.64
C GLU A 59 24.81 -29.22 -18.31
N ALA A 60 23.68 -29.55 -18.94
CA ALA A 60 23.49 -30.82 -19.63
C ALA A 60 24.37 -31.01 -20.87
N ASN A 61 24.87 -29.91 -21.46
CA ASN A 61 25.76 -29.93 -22.62
C ASN A 61 27.24 -30.01 -22.25
N LEU A 62 27.60 -30.05 -20.96
CA LEU A 62 28.99 -30.24 -20.53
C LEU A 62 29.45 -31.68 -20.84
N PRO A 63 30.72 -31.87 -21.24
CA PRO A 63 31.31 -33.20 -21.39
C PRO A 63 31.17 -34.02 -20.11
N ALA A 64 30.98 -35.34 -20.25
CA ALA A 64 30.76 -36.23 -19.10
C ALA A 64 31.93 -36.28 -18.10
N ASP A 65 33.13 -35.92 -18.55
CA ASP A 65 34.36 -35.83 -17.76
C ASP A 65 34.64 -34.42 -17.21
N TYR A 66 33.80 -33.43 -17.49
CA TYR A 66 33.98 -32.07 -17.02
C TYR A 66 33.55 -31.92 -15.55
N VAL A 67 34.51 -31.61 -14.67
CA VAL A 67 34.25 -31.34 -13.25
C VAL A 67 34.21 -29.83 -13.00
N LEU A 68 33.02 -29.32 -12.63
CA LEU A 68 32.86 -27.93 -12.22
C LEU A 68 33.67 -27.63 -10.95
N THR A 69 34.41 -26.53 -10.96
CA THR A 69 35.09 -26.03 -9.75
C THR A 69 34.06 -25.58 -8.70
N PRO A 70 34.43 -25.54 -7.40
CA PRO A 70 33.54 -25.03 -6.35
C PRO A 70 33.00 -23.63 -6.67
N GLU A 71 33.86 -22.73 -7.17
CA GLU A 71 33.47 -21.37 -7.57
C GLU A 71 32.47 -21.34 -8.72
N GLN A 72 32.63 -22.22 -9.72
CA GLN A 72 31.68 -22.32 -10.82
C GLN A 72 30.31 -22.85 -10.35
N LYS A 73 30.30 -23.84 -9.44
CA LYS A 73 29.07 -24.35 -8.84
C LYS A 73 28.34 -23.26 -8.05
N GLU A 74 29.06 -22.52 -7.23
CA GLU A 74 28.50 -21.41 -6.45
C GLU A 74 27.93 -20.31 -7.37
N LYS A 75 28.63 -19.97 -8.46
CA LYS A 75 28.15 -19.02 -9.46
C LYS A 75 26.88 -19.48 -10.17
N ILE A 76 26.77 -20.78 -10.48
CA ILE A 76 25.56 -21.33 -11.11
C ILE A 76 24.39 -21.34 -10.11
N MET A 77 24.64 -21.76 -8.87
CA MET A 77 23.63 -21.79 -7.81
C MET A 77 23.06 -20.40 -7.50
N SER A 78 23.94 -19.40 -7.30
CA SER A 78 23.53 -18.01 -7.07
C SER A 78 22.73 -17.42 -8.22
N ARG A 79 23.15 -17.68 -9.48
CA ARG A 79 22.39 -17.25 -10.66
C ARG A 79 21.02 -17.92 -10.75
N ARG A 80 20.94 -19.22 -10.46
CA ARG A 80 19.68 -19.98 -10.43
C ARG A 80 18.74 -19.44 -9.35
N GLU A 81 19.25 -19.15 -8.17
CA GLU A 81 18.49 -18.56 -7.08
C GLU A 81 17.98 -17.16 -7.44
N GLU A 82 18.79 -16.33 -8.08
CA GLU A 82 18.39 -15.02 -8.55
C GLU A 82 17.23 -15.10 -9.56
N ILE A 83 17.30 -16.03 -10.53
CA ILE A 83 16.23 -16.23 -11.52
C ILE A 83 14.96 -16.74 -10.84
N LEU A 84 15.07 -17.71 -9.94
CA LEU A 84 13.94 -18.19 -9.14
C LEU A 84 13.33 -17.07 -8.30
N ARG A 85 14.15 -16.17 -7.76
CA ARG A 85 13.67 -15.00 -7.02
C ARG A 85 12.89 -14.05 -7.94
N LYS A 86 13.39 -13.78 -9.15
CA LYS A 86 12.71 -12.94 -10.14
C LYS A 86 11.39 -13.56 -10.63
N GLN A 87 11.39 -14.87 -10.90
CA GLN A 87 10.18 -15.60 -11.29
C GLN A 87 9.13 -15.59 -10.18
N ARG A 88 9.53 -15.95 -8.94
CA ARG A 88 8.66 -15.87 -7.77
C ARG A 88 8.12 -14.46 -7.56
N ALA A 89 8.97 -13.43 -7.69
CA ALA A 89 8.54 -12.05 -7.58
C ALA A 89 7.47 -11.70 -8.65
N LYS A 90 7.67 -12.10 -9.91
CA LYS A 90 6.71 -11.88 -10.99
C LYS A 90 5.37 -12.58 -10.74
N GLU A 91 5.40 -13.80 -10.19
CA GLU A 91 4.20 -14.52 -9.78
C GLU A 91 3.52 -13.89 -8.55
N MET A 92 4.26 -13.16 -7.73
CA MET A 92 3.74 -12.53 -6.51
C MET A 92 2.89 -11.29 -6.78
N TYR A 93 3.11 -10.61 -7.91
CA TYR A 93 2.31 -9.45 -8.28
C TYR A 93 1.02 -9.89 -8.98
N PRO A 94 -0.13 -9.27 -8.66
CA PRO A 94 -1.34 -9.44 -9.45
C PRO A 94 -1.07 -9.08 -10.91
N THR A 95 -1.63 -9.85 -11.84
CA THR A 95 -1.67 -9.46 -13.26
C THR A 95 -2.54 -8.21 -13.45
N GLU A 96 -2.45 -7.57 -14.61
CA GLU A 96 -3.29 -6.40 -14.92
C GLU A 96 -4.79 -6.73 -14.86
N ASP A 97 -5.19 -7.89 -15.38
CA ASP A 97 -6.57 -8.36 -15.35
C ASP A 97 -7.05 -8.65 -13.92
N GLU A 98 -6.19 -9.28 -13.11
CA GLU A 98 -6.46 -9.52 -11.69
C GLU A 98 -6.62 -8.20 -10.94
N LEU A 99 -5.73 -7.24 -11.17
CA LEU A 99 -5.82 -5.93 -10.56
C LEU A 99 -7.12 -5.21 -10.97
N LYS A 100 -7.51 -5.31 -12.24
CA LYS A 100 -8.77 -4.75 -12.75
C LYS A 100 -9.98 -5.36 -12.06
N ILE A 101 -9.97 -6.67 -11.79
CA ILE A 101 -11.03 -7.35 -11.02
C ILE A 101 -11.02 -6.86 -9.56
N MET A 102 -9.86 -6.81 -8.92
CA MET A 102 -9.69 -6.33 -7.55
C MET A 102 -10.25 -4.91 -7.35
N LEU A 103 -10.02 -4.02 -8.31
CA LEU A 103 -10.49 -2.64 -8.30
C LEU A 103 -11.97 -2.47 -8.69
N LYS A 104 -12.58 -3.43 -9.40
CA LYS A 104 -14.00 -3.37 -9.74
C LYS A 104 -14.90 -3.68 -8.55
N THR A 105 -14.49 -4.63 -7.72
CA THR A 105 -15.27 -5.05 -6.54
C THR A 105 -15.19 -3.95 -5.47
N PRO A 106 -16.31 -3.47 -4.90
CA PRO A 106 -16.27 -2.55 -3.76
C PRO A 106 -15.79 -3.27 -2.48
N VAL A 107 -15.14 -2.55 -1.58
CA VAL A 107 -14.83 -2.99 -0.21
C VAL A 107 -15.84 -2.35 0.75
N GLU A 108 -16.29 -3.16 1.69
CA GLU A 108 -16.94 -2.68 2.91
C GLU A 108 -16.11 -3.07 4.14
N PHE A 109 -15.99 -2.13 5.07
CA PHE A 109 -15.29 -2.31 6.33
C PHE A 109 -16.12 -1.74 7.48
N TYR A 110 -16.14 -2.48 8.58
CA TYR A 110 -16.90 -2.16 9.77
C TYR A 110 -15.95 -2.22 10.96
N GLY A 111 -15.91 -1.14 11.75
CA GLY A 111 -15.04 -1.05 12.91
C GLY A 111 -15.77 -0.44 14.10
N ARG A 112 -15.23 -0.70 15.29
CA ARG A 112 -15.69 -0.12 16.54
C ARG A 112 -14.49 0.40 17.32
N VAL A 113 -14.61 1.62 17.83
CA VAL A 113 -13.60 2.25 18.68
C VAL A 113 -14.04 2.12 20.13
N LEU A 114 -13.22 1.44 20.92
CA LEU A 114 -13.40 1.25 22.36
C LEU A 114 -12.23 1.87 23.13
N ASP A 115 -12.47 2.25 24.38
CA ASP A 115 -11.42 2.63 25.30
C ASP A 115 -10.83 1.41 26.05
N GLN A 116 -9.94 1.65 27.01
CA GLN A 116 -9.36 0.58 27.84
C GLN A 116 -10.37 -0.10 28.78
N PHE A 117 -11.56 0.46 28.95
CA PHE A 117 -12.63 -0.06 29.80
C PHE A 117 -13.79 -0.66 28.99
N ASP A 118 -13.54 -0.96 27.70
CA ASP A 118 -14.53 -1.44 26.74
C ASP A 118 -15.72 -0.49 26.54
N GLN A 119 -15.56 0.81 26.83
CA GLN A 119 -16.57 1.82 26.56
C GLN A 119 -16.42 2.38 25.13
N PRO A 120 -17.53 2.65 24.43
CA PRO A 120 -17.47 3.22 23.09
C PRO A 120 -16.90 4.63 23.10
N VAL A 121 -15.92 4.88 22.22
CA VAL A 121 -15.35 6.22 22.02
C VAL A 121 -16.10 6.91 20.90
N VAL A 122 -16.93 7.89 21.28
CA VAL A 122 -17.70 8.73 20.34
C VAL A 122 -16.85 9.91 19.90
N GLY A 123 -16.93 10.26 18.61
CA GLY A 123 -16.20 11.41 18.08
C GLY A 123 -14.77 11.12 17.63
N ALA A 124 -14.34 9.86 17.63
CA ALA A 124 -13.01 9.49 17.16
C ALA A 124 -12.87 9.73 15.66
N ASP A 125 -11.73 10.29 15.25
CA ASP A 125 -11.45 10.64 13.86
C ASP A 125 -10.86 9.43 13.11
N ILE A 126 -11.60 8.91 12.14
CA ILE A 126 -11.22 7.74 11.36
C ILE A 126 -10.64 8.18 10.01
N ARG A 127 -9.34 7.96 9.81
CA ARG A 127 -8.68 8.20 8.53
C ARG A 127 -8.47 6.90 7.76
N CYS A 128 -8.96 6.88 6.53
CA CYS A 128 -8.75 5.79 5.59
C CYS A 128 -7.82 6.25 4.47
N SER A 129 -6.80 5.45 4.17
CA SER A 129 -5.97 5.62 2.98
C SER A 129 -5.78 4.29 2.28
N TRP A 130 -5.52 4.31 0.98
CA TRP A 130 -5.21 3.12 0.22
C TRP A 130 -4.06 3.41 -0.75
N PRO A 131 -3.10 2.48 -0.89
CA PRO A 131 -2.07 2.62 -1.90
C PRO A 131 -2.73 2.51 -3.28
N PHE A 132 -2.74 3.61 -4.02
CA PHE A 132 -3.11 3.60 -5.43
C PHE A 132 -1.92 3.05 -6.24
N ILE A 133 -2.19 2.14 -7.17
CA ILE A 133 -1.19 1.75 -8.18
C ILE A 133 -1.27 2.83 -9.28
N GLY A 134 -0.58 3.97 -9.08
CA GLY A 134 -0.54 5.11 -10.02
C GLY A 134 -0.21 6.47 -9.35
N PRO A 135 0.10 7.54 -10.12
CA PRO A 135 0.59 8.80 -9.58
C PRO A 135 -0.55 9.76 -9.20
N GLN A 136 -1.14 9.60 -8.00
CA GLN A 136 -1.67 10.70 -7.18
C GLN A 136 -2.17 10.18 -5.83
N GLU A 137 -1.80 10.88 -4.76
CA GLU A 137 -2.38 10.73 -3.43
C GLU A 137 -3.82 11.20 -3.40
N SER A 138 -4.71 10.44 -2.75
CA SER A 138 -5.90 11.02 -2.12
C SER A 138 -6.29 10.15 -0.92
N PRO A 139 -5.91 10.54 0.31
CA PRO A 139 -6.69 10.14 1.47
C PRO A 139 -8.14 10.62 1.28
N VAL A 140 -9.12 9.73 1.47
CA VAL A 140 -10.53 10.13 1.53
C VAL A 140 -10.97 10.16 3.00
N ASN A 141 -11.71 11.21 3.29
CA ASN A 141 -11.78 11.91 4.58
C ASN A 141 -12.36 11.13 5.77
N VAL A 142 -11.76 11.51 6.90
CA VAL A 142 -12.26 11.64 8.27
C VAL A 142 -13.75 11.33 8.44
N LEU A 143 -14.05 10.08 8.77
CA LEU A 143 -15.35 9.71 9.35
C LEU A 143 -15.23 9.89 10.86
N SER A 144 -16.22 10.49 11.51
CA SER A 144 -16.28 10.48 12.98
C SER A 144 -17.04 9.24 13.46
N SER A 145 -16.58 8.59 14.52
CA SER A 145 -17.27 7.43 15.10
C SER A 145 -18.68 7.81 15.59
N ALA A 146 -19.66 6.94 15.34
CA ALA A 146 -21.04 7.14 15.75
C ALA A 146 -21.22 7.03 17.29
N LEU A 147 -22.46 7.25 17.77
CA LEU A 147 -22.85 7.20 19.19
C LEU A 147 -22.46 5.91 19.93
N HIS A 148 -22.24 4.81 19.22
CA HIS A 148 -21.82 3.52 19.78
C HIS A 148 -20.33 3.20 19.52
N GLY A 149 -19.54 4.20 19.11
CA GLY A 149 -18.15 4.02 18.69
C GLY A 149 -18.00 3.28 17.36
N ASP A 150 -19.11 2.93 16.71
CA ASP A 150 -19.14 2.23 15.43
C ASP A 150 -18.82 3.18 14.27
N PHE A 151 -18.13 2.66 13.25
CA PHE A 151 -17.93 3.34 11.98
C PHE A 151 -17.97 2.35 10.81
N GLU A 152 -18.30 2.86 9.63
CA GLU A 152 -18.36 2.06 8.42
C GLU A 152 -17.73 2.79 7.24
N ILE A 153 -16.97 2.03 6.45
CA ILE A 153 -16.36 2.47 5.21
C ILE A 153 -16.97 1.60 4.12
N ARG A 154 -17.67 2.20 3.17
CA ARG A 154 -18.38 1.48 2.11
C ARG A 154 -17.94 1.93 0.73
N ASN A 155 -18.16 1.08 -0.27
CA ASN A 155 -17.96 1.37 -1.68
C ASN A 155 -16.53 1.79 -2.07
N ILE A 156 -15.51 1.40 -1.28
CA ILE A 156 -14.13 1.73 -1.61
C ILE A 156 -13.56 0.73 -2.61
N LYS A 157 -13.11 1.22 -3.76
CA LYS A 157 -12.47 0.43 -4.80
C LYS A 157 -10.96 0.42 -4.58
N ALA A 158 -10.50 -0.45 -3.70
CA ALA A 158 -9.10 -0.60 -3.37
C ALA A 158 -8.72 -2.08 -3.23
N ALA A 159 -7.43 -2.35 -3.46
CA ALA A 159 -6.80 -3.65 -3.23
C ALA A 159 -6.30 -3.81 -1.78
N ALA A 160 -6.05 -2.71 -1.08
CA ALA A 160 -5.67 -2.69 0.33
C ALA A 160 -6.18 -1.39 0.99
N LEU A 161 -6.51 -1.44 2.28
CA LEU A 161 -6.87 -0.25 3.07
C LEU A 161 -5.91 -0.09 4.26
N ARG A 162 -5.61 1.15 4.61
CA ARG A 162 -4.96 1.52 5.86
C ARG A 162 -5.93 2.38 6.65
N ILE A 163 -6.23 1.96 7.86
CA ILE A 163 -7.17 2.63 8.75
C ILE A 163 -6.39 3.14 9.95
N SER A 164 -6.59 4.40 10.28
CA SER A 164 -6.00 5.05 11.45
C SER A 164 -7.11 5.68 12.26
N VAL A 165 -7.14 5.40 13.55
CA VAL A 165 -8.10 5.97 14.48
C VAL A 165 -7.38 6.99 15.35
N TYR A 166 -7.88 8.22 15.31
CA TYR A 166 -7.36 9.32 16.09
C TYR A 166 -8.31 9.59 17.26
N PRO A 167 -7.78 9.65 18.48
CA PRO A 167 -8.58 9.91 19.66
C PRO A 167 -9.24 11.30 19.62
N PRO A 168 -10.47 11.46 20.15
CA PRO A 168 -11.04 12.77 20.41
C PRO A 168 -10.40 13.41 21.65
N ALA A 169 -10.75 14.66 21.96
CA ALA A 169 -10.31 15.34 23.17
C ALA A 169 -10.66 14.53 24.45
N GLY A 170 -9.74 14.51 25.43
CA GLY A 170 -9.89 13.74 26.67
C GLY A 170 -9.27 12.33 26.64
N TYR A 171 -8.61 11.97 25.54
CA TYR A 171 -7.85 10.73 25.37
C TYR A 171 -6.38 11.04 25.07
N ALA A 172 -5.49 10.09 25.32
CA ALA A 172 -4.06 10.25 25.10
C ALA A 172 -3.75 10.21 23.58
N GLU A 173 -3.27 11.31 23.02
CA GLU A 173 -2.90 11.40 21.59
C GLU A 173 -1.82 10.38 21.19
N GLU A 174 -0.93 10.04 22.14
CA GLU A 174 0.14 9.06 21.95
C GLU A 174 -0.38 7.64 21.68
N VAL A 175 -1.65 7.35 22.03
CA VAL A 175 -2.27 6.03 21.83
C VAL A 175 -3.13 6.02 20.57
N ARG A 176 -2.59 6.57 19.48
CA ARG A 176 -3.15 6.38 18.15
C ARG A 176 -3.05 4.90 17.78
N ASP A 177 -4.20 4.28 17.49
CA ASP A 177 -4.24 2.93 16.94
C ASP A 177 -4.31 2.99 15.41
N SER A 178 -3.39 2.29 14.74
CA SER A 178 -3.38 2.17 13.29
C SER A 178 -3.33 0.71 12.91
N LYS A 179 -4.35 0.28 12.16
CA LYS A 179 -4.44 -1.05 11.60
C LYS A 179 -4.33 -0.98 10.10
N ARG A 180 -3.39 -1.74 9.56
CA ARG A 180 -3.32 -1.98 8.12
C ARG A 180 -4.21 -3.17 7.82
N ILE A 181 -5.34 -2.91 7.17
CA ILE A 181 -6.31 -3.94 6.85
C ILE A 181 -6.11 -4.35 5.40
N GLN A 182 -5.52 -5.52 5.22
CA GLN A 182 -5.45 -6.10 3.88
C GLN A 182 -6.77 -6.80 3.60
N ILE A 183 -7.60 -6.18 2.76
CA ILE A 183 -8.76 -6.88 2.21
C ILE A 183 -8.20 -7.82 1.16
N ALA A 184 -8.22 -9.10 1.49
CA ALA A 184 -7.80 -10.19 0.62
C ALA A 184 -8.74 -10.32 -0.57
N LYS A 185 -8.64 -9.38 -1.51
CA LYS A 185 -9.03 -9.56 -2.91
C LYS A 185 -7.87 -10.15 -3.71
N ALA A 186 -6.87 -10.71 -3.04
CA ALA A 186 -5.79 -11.36 -3.75
C ALA A 186 -6.42 -12.45 -4.64
N PRO A 187 -5.97 -12.57 -5.90
CA PRO A 187 -6.32 -13.69 -6.76
C PRO A 187 -6.20 -15.01 -6.00
N ASP A 188 -7.08 -15.98 -6.27
CA ASP A 188 -7.06 -17.27 -5.57
C ASP A 188 -5.68 -17.92 -5.61
N ARG A 189 -4.91 -17.73 -6.70
CA ARG A 189 -3.52 -18.17 -6.77
C ARG A 189 -2.64 -17.55 -5.68
N LEU A 190 -2.76 -16.25 -5.40
CA LEU A 190 -2.00 -15.57 -4.35
C LEU A 190 -2.48 -15.96 -2.96
N LEU A 191 -3.78 -16.25 -2.79
CA LEU A 191 -4.32 -16.79 -1.54
C LEU A 191 -3.88 -18.23 -1.27
N ASN A 192 -3.63 -19.01 -2.32
CA ASN A 192 -3.21 -20.41 -2.23
C ASN A 192 -1.68 -20.58 -2.17
N ILE A 193 -0.90 -19.70 -2.79
CA ILE A 193 0.57 -19.73 -2.76
C ILE A 193 1.10 -19.50 -1.34
N PHE A 194 0.41 -18.65 -0.57
CA PHE A 194 0.71 -18.46 0.84
C PHE A 194 -0.31 -19.22 1.65
N ASP A 195 0.06 -20.40 2.14
CA ASP A 195 -0.53 -20.87 3.38
C ASP A 195 -0.07 -19.94 4.50
N LEU A 196 -0.61 -18.71 4.53
CA LEU A 196 -0.21 -17.63 5.44
C LEU A 196 -0.31 -18.08 6.90
N LYS A 197 -1.14 -19.08 7.18
CA LYS A 197 -1.29 -19.70 8.50
C LYS A 197 -0.07 -20.51 8.90
N ASN A 198 0.65 -21.06 7.93
CA ASN A 198 1.83 -21.91 8.12
C ASN A 198 3.13 -21.22 7.66
N ALA A 199 3.08 -19.98 7.17
CA ALA A 199 4.26 -19.23 6.76
C ALA A 199 5.15 -18.89 7.98
N THR A 200 6.44 -19.12 7.84
CA THR A 200 7.44 -18.73 8.86
C THR A 200 7.58 -17.21 8.95
N PRO A 201 8.03 -16.65 10.09
CA PRO A 201 8.27 -15.21 10.22
C PRO A 201 9.18 -14.63 9.14
N GLU A 202 10.25 -15.35 8.78
CA GLU A 202 11.18 -14.93 7.73
C GLU A 202 10.53 -14.89 6.34
N GLN A 203 9.64 -15.84 6.05
CA GLN A 203 8.86 -15.81 4.80
C GLN A 203 7.88 -14.63 4.77
N LEU A 204 7.28 -14.30 5.91
CA LEU A 204 6.40 -13.13 6.05
C LEU A 204 7.18 -11.83 5.83
N GLU A 205 8.38 -11.68 6.40
CA GLU A 205 9.25 -10.50 6.21
C GLU A 205 9.68 -10.30 4.76
N ASN A 206 9.84 -11.40 4.01
CA ASN A 206 10.19 -11.37 2.60
C ASN A 206 8.98 -11.15 1.65
N LEU A 207 7.76 -11.05 2.18
CA LEU A 207 6.61 -10.68 1.35
C LEU A 207 6.76 -9.22 0.86
N PRO A 208 6.39 -8.91 -0.39
CA PRO A 208 6.32 -7.54 -0.87
C PRO A 208 5.52 -6.72 0.11
N GLN A 209 5.94 -5.48 0.36
CA GLN A 209 5.25 -4.58 1.30
C GLN A 209 3.77 -4.35 0.99
N PHE A 210 3.32 -4.71 -0.22
CA PHE A 210 1.91 -4.79 -0.60
C PHE A 210 1.12 -5.82 0.23
N PHE A 211 1.76 -6.93 0.64
CA PHE A 211 1.22 -8.01 1.48
C PHE A 211 1.55 -7.87 2.97
N LEU A 212 2.44 -6.96 3.35
CA LEU A 212 2.82 -6.70 4.75
C LEU A 212 1.80 -5.83 5.51
N GLY A 213 0.52 -5.89 5.16
CA GLY A 213 -0.53 -5.62 6.14
C GLY A 213 -0.63 -6.84 7.05
N GLY A 214 -0.85 -6.67 8.36
CA GLY A 214 -1.03 -7.82 9.24
C GLY A 214 -2.00 -8.82 8.60
N ALA A 215 -1.66 -10.12 8.65
CA ALA A 215 -2.28 -11.22 7.89
C ALA A 215 -3.75 -11.52 8.28
N GLU A 216 -4.47 -10.52 8.76
CA GLU A 216 -5.92 -10.56 8.90
C GLU A 216 -6.53 -10.27 7.52
N SER A 217 -6.64 -11.32 6.70
CA SER A 217 -7.48 -11.30 5.51
C SER A 217 -8.92 -10.98 5.94
N TYR A 218 -9.35 -9.74 5.75
CA TYR A 218 -10.64 -9.29 6.26
C TYR A 218 -11.77 -9.62 5.28
N LYS A 219 -12.72 -10.44 5.72
CA LYS A 219 -14.06 -10.50 5.14
C LYS A 219 -14.92 -9.53 5.94
N GLY A 220 -15.46 -8.51 5.28
CA GLY A 220 -16.40 -7.57 5.89
C GLY A 220 -17.56 -8.28 6.56
N ASP A 221 -17.50 -8.41 7.89
CA ASP A 221 -18.59 -8.95 8.68
C ASP A 221 -19.05 -7.89 9.68
N LYS A 222 -20.24 -7.34 9.43
CA LYS A 222 -20.84 -6.33 10.31
C LYS A 222 -21.15 -6.90 11.70
N ALA A 223 -21.34 -8.21 11.84
CA ALA A 223 -21.54 -8.86 13.14
C ALA A 223 -20.23 -9.03 13.92
N LYS A 224 -19.07 -8.88 13.27
CA LYS A 224 -17.74 -9.01 13.86
C LYS A 224 -16.85 -7.82 13.48
N PRO A 225 -17.17 -6.60 13.96
CA PRO A 225 -16.40 -5.40 13.62
C PRO A 225 -14.97 -5.49 14.18
N VAL A 226 -14.03 -4.88 13.47
CA VAL A 226 -12.65 -4.75 13.96
C VAL A 226 -12.61 -3.76 15.12
N ILE A 227 -12.05 -4.19 16.24
CA ILE A 227 -11.93 -3.35 17.44
C ILE A 227 -10.63 -2.54 17.38
N PHE A 228 -10.75 -1.23 17.58
CA PHE A 228 -9.66 -0.29 17.79
C PHE A 228 -9.68 0.17 19.24
N ARG A 229 -8.54 0.14 19.91
CA ARG A 229 -8.45 0.47 21.34
C ARG A 229 -7.70 1.77 21.56
N LEU A 230 -8.35 2.72 22.23
CA LEU A 230 -7.75 3.98 22.65
C LEU A 230 -7.55 4.01 24.17
N LYS A 231 -6.64 4.86 24.64
CA LYS A 231 -6.41 5.06 26.07
C LYS A 231 -6.93 6.42 26.50
N LYS A 232 -7.89 6.40 27.43
CA LYS A 232 -8.39 7.59 28.14
C LYS A 232 -7.35 8.09 29.15
N LEU A 233 -7.20 9.41 29.26
CA LEU A 233 -6.29 10.08 30.19
C LEU A 233 -6.74 9.92 31.65
#